data_AF-A0A8T7AFW6-F1
#
_entry.id   AF-A0A8T7AFW6-F1
#
_cell.length_a   1.000
_cell.length_b   1.000
_cell.length_c   1.000
_cell.angle_alpha   90.00
_cell.angle_beta   90.00
_cell.angle_gamma   90.00
#
_symmetry.space_group_name_H-M   'P 1'
#
loop_
_entity.id
_entity.type
_entity.pdbx_description
1 polymer ?
#
loop_
_entity_poly.entity_id
_entity_poly.type
_entity_poly.pdbx_seq_one_letter_code
_entity_poly.pdbx_strand_id
1 'polypeptide(L)' 'MLLLLAGSLPAHAGSHGEPAVSLDEAIALVRDKSGGKVLRAETKGKNHKVVHEIRILTEDGHVRTYVVDGTTGKVK' A
#
# COMPACT_ATOMS: atom_id res chain seq x y z
N MET A 1 4.80 14.68 -49.35
CA MET A 1 4.11 15.32 -48.21
C MET A 1 2.80 14.59 -47.97
N LEU A 2 2.78 13.61 -47.06
CA LEU A 2 1.65 13.32 -46.17
C LEU A 2 2.15 12.33 -45.09
N LEU A 3 2.17 12.82 -43.86
CA LEU A 3 2.72 12.17 -42.67
C LEU A 3 1.59 11.37 -42.01
N LEU A 4 1.63 10.04 -42.06
CA LEU A 4 0.71 9.20 -41.28
C LEU A 4 1.29 9.04 -39.86
N LEU A 5 0.85 9.92 -38.95
CA LEU A 5 0.99 9.69 -37.51
C LEU A 5 -0.01 8.61 -37.10
N ALA A 6 0.43 7.35 -37.08
CA ALA A 6 -0.25 6.31 -36.31
C ALA A 6 0.08 6.56 -34.83
N GLY A 7 -0.76 7.35 -34.16
CA GLY A 7 -0.72 7.51 -32.71
C GLY A 7 -1.01 6.16 -32.06
N SER A 8 0.01 5.52 -31.52
CA SER A 8 -0.16 4.40 -30.58
C SER A 8 -0.79 4.95 -29.31
N LEU A 9 -2.11 4.77 -29.17
CA LEU A 9 -2.78 4.97 -27.90
C LEU A 9 -2.24 3.90 -26.94
N PRO A 10 -1.63 4.26 -25.80
CA PRO A 10 -1.40 3.29 -24.74
C PRO A 10 -2.78 2.83 -24.28
N ALA A 11 -3.07 1.54 -24.52
CA ALA A 11 -4.15 0.84 -23.87
C ALA A 11 -3.87 0.90 -22.36
N HIS A 12 -4.47 1.87 -21.68
CA HIS A 12 -4.56 1.87 -20.23
C HIS A 12 -5.50 0.72 -19.87
N ALA A 13 -4.93 -0.48 -19.80
CA ALA A 13 -5.57 -1.64 -19.22
C ALA A 13 -6.02 -1.24 -17.82
N GLY A 14 -7.33 -1.19 -17.63
CA GLY A 14 -7.94 -0.81 -16.35
C GLY A 14 -7.37 -1.67 -15.23
N SER A 15 -6.87 -0.99 -14.19
CA SER A 15 -6.35 -1.54 -12.95
C SER A 15 -7.41 -2.42 -12.27
N HIS A 16 -7.30 -3.73 -12.44
CA HIS A 16 -8.18 -4.70 -11.84
C HIS A 16 -7.59 -5.15 -10.49
N GLY A 17 -7.96 -4.46 -9.40
CA GLY A 17 -7.91 -5.02 -8.05
C GLY A 17 -6.61 -4.94 -7.25
N GLU A 18 -5.53 -4.37 -7.78
CA GLU A 18 -4.31 -4.14 -7.00
C GLU A 18 -4.44 -2.91 -6.09
N PRO A 19 -4.01 -3.00 -4.81
CA PRO A 19 -4.00 -1.85 -3.93
C PRO A 19 -3.03 -0.79 -4.47
N ALA A 20 -3.44 0.47 -4.43
CA ALA A 20 -2.60 1.59 -4.84
C ALA A 20 -1.33 1.71 -3.99
N VAL A 21 -1.41 1.27 -2.73
CA VAL A 21 -0.27 1.17 -1.80
C VAL A 21 0.08 -0.29 -1.61
N SER A 22 1.34 -0.63 -1.84
CA SER A 22 1.86 -1.99 -1.61
C SER A 22 2.07 -2.28 -0.12
N LEU A 23 2.18 -3.56 0.25
CA LEU A 23 2.47 -3.95 1.63
C LEU A 23 3.82 -3.39 2.11
N ASP A 24 4.85 -3.42 1.26
CA ASP A 24 6.18 -2.89 1.59
C ASP A 24 6.18 -1.37 1.80
N GLU A 25 5.41 -0.64 0.99
CA GLU A 25 5.24 0.80 1.13
C GLU A 25 4.51 1.13 2.45
N ALA A 26 3.47 0.36 2.78
CA ALA A 26 2.77 0.48 4.06
C ALA A 26 3.70 0.20 5.26
N ILE A 27 4.57 -0.82 5.16
CA ILE A 27 5.58 -1.10 6.18
C ILE A 27 6.54 0.08 6.34
N ALA A 28 7.01 0.68 5.25
CA ALA A 28 7.89 1.84 5.29
C ALA A 28 7.22 3.03 5.99
N LEU A 29 5.96 3.34 5.65
CA LEU A 29 5.16 4.40 6.29
C LEU A 29 5.01 4.18 7.80
N VAL A 30 4.72 2.95 8.22
CA VAL A 30 4.55 2.65 9.65
C VAL A 30 5.89 2.67 10.39
N ARG A 31 6.98 2.18 9.79
CA ARG A 31 8.31 2.23 10.39
C ARG A 31 8.79 3.66 10.62
N ASP A 32 8.62 4.53 9.62
CA ASP A 32 8.98 5.94 9.73
C ASP A 32 8.20 6.64 10.87
N LYS A 33 6.90 6.33 11.01
CA LYS A 33 6.06 6.89 12.05
C LYS A 33 6.33 6.35 13.46
N SER A 34 6.72 5.08 13.59
CA SER A 34 6.74 4.38 14.89
C SER A 34 8.14 4.12 15.44
N GLY A 35 9.19 4.10 14.61
CA GLY A 35 10.56 3.76 15.01
C GLY A 35 10.78 2.31 15.48
N GLY A 36 9.73 1.49 15.56
CA GLY A 36 9.79 0.14 16.14
C GLY A 36 10.13 -0.97 15.14
N LYS A 37 10.23 -2.21 15.66
CA LYS A 37 10.51 -3.41 14.88
C LYS A 37 9.21 -4.01 14.33
N VAL A 38 9.17 -4.29 13.03
CA VAL A 38 8.05 -5.02 12.41
C VAL A 38 8.07 -6.48 12.86
N LEU A 39 6.96 -6.94 13.43
CA LEU A 39 6.75 -8.34 13.81
C LEU A 39 5.95 -9.11 12.76
N ARG A 40 4.95 -8.44 12.17
CA ARG A 40 4.09 -9.01 11.14
C ARG A 40 3.51 -7.90 10.28
N ALA A 41 3.36 -8.16 9.00
CA ALA A 41 2.64 -7.30 8.07
C ALA A 41 1.80 -8.19 7.15
N GLU A 42 0.54 -7.83 6.95
CA GLU A 42 -0.34 -8.60 6.06
C GLU A 42 -1.37 -7.70 5.37
N THR A 43 -1.70 -8.05 4.14
CA THR A 43 -2.78 -7.43 3.39
C THR A 43 -4.09 -8.16 3.67
N LYS A 44 -5.12 -7.43 4.08
CA LYS A 44 -6.49 -7.92 4.23
C LYS A 44 -7.37 -7.25 3.18
N GLY A 45 -8.07 -8.06 2.38
CA GLY A 45 -9.15 -7.60 1.52
C GLY A 45 -10.50 -7.94 2.14
N LYS A 46 -11.35 -6.94 2.41
CA LYS A 46 -12.74 -7.17 2.82
C LYS A 46 -13.66 -6.15 2.15
N ASN A 47 -14.73 -6.62 1.51
CA ASN A 47 -15.75 -5.79 0.85
C ASN A 47 -15.16 -4.71 -0.08
N HIS A 48 -14.30 -5.12 -1.02
CA HIS A 48 -13.62 -4.22 -1.98
C HIS A 48 -12.63 -3.21 -1.36
N LYS A 49 -12.37 -3.28 -0.05
CA LYS A 49 -11.39 -2.45 0.63
C LYS A 49 -10.16 -3.28 0.96
N VAL A 50 -9.01 -2.85 0.45
CA VAL A 50 -7.71 -3.38 0.82
C VAL A 50 -7.17 -2.57 1.99
N VAL A 51 -6.70 -3.25 3.03
CA VAL A 51 -5.97 -2.64 4.15
C VAL A 51 -4.73 -3.47 4.44
N HIS A 52 -3.69 -2.82 4.94
CA HIS A 52 -2.48 -3.46 5.42
C HIS A 52 -2.43 -3.35 6.94
N GLU A 53 -2.38 -4.49 7.63
CA GLU A 53 -2.22 -4.55 9.07
C GLU A 53 -0.76 -4.80 9.40
N ILE A 54 -0.15 -3.89 10.17
CA ILE A 54 1.27 -3.93 10.51
C ILE A 54 1.41 -3.92 12.02
N ARG A 55 1.99 -5.00 12.55
CA ARG A 55 2.31 -5.17 13.97
C ARG A 55 3.73 -4.73 14.23
N ILE A 56 3.89 -3.76 15.11
CA ILE A 56 5.17 -3.18 15.52
C ILE A 56 5.41 -3.50 17.00
N LEU A 57 6.60 -3.97 17.32
CA LEU A 57 7.17 -3.92 18.66
C LEU A 57 7.78 -2.52 18.85
N THR A 58 7.19 -1.74 19.75
CA THR A 58 7.70 -0.41 20.12
C THR A 58 8.93 -0.54 21.03
N GLU A 59 9.72 0.53 21.15
CA GLU A 59 10.91 0.57 22.01
C GLU A 59 10.56 0.34 23.49
N ASP A 60 9.36 0.76 23.90
CA ASP A 60 8.77 0.50 25.22
C ASP A 60 8.30 -0.96 25.43
N GLY A 61 8.51 -1.84 24.44
CA GLY A 61 8.25 -3.28 24.55
C GLY A 61 6.81 -3.71 24.29
N HIS A 62 5.94 -2.78 23.88
CA HIS A 62 4.54 -3.10 23.58
C HIS A 62 4.34 -3.45 22.10
N VAL A 63 3.33 -4.27 21.81
CA VAL A 63 2.91 -4.53 20.43
C VAL A 63 1.77 -3.59 20.06
N ARG A 64 1.98 -2.77 19.03
CA ARG A 64 0.95 -1.92 18.43
C ARG A 64 0.59 -2.43 17.04
N THR A 65 -0.69 -2.36 16.70
CA THR A 65 -1.18 -2.69 15.36
C THR A 65 -1.56 -1.39 14.65
N TYR A 66 -0.94 -1.13 13.51
CA TYR A 66 -1.24 -0.02 12.62
C TYR A 66 -2.01 -0.54 11.42
N VAL A 67 -3.05 0.19 11.01
CA VAL A 67 -3.85 -0.17 9.83
C VAL A 67 -3.62 0.89 8.76
N VAL A 68 -3.08 0.48 7.62
CA VAL A 68 -2.86 1.35 6.47
C VAL A 68 -3.93 1.08 5.44
N ASP A 69 -4.60 2.13 4.99
CA ASP A 69 -5.56 2.05 3.90
C ASP A 69 -4.83 1.77 2.57
N GLY A 70 -5.13 0.63 1.93
CA GLY A 70 -4.43 0.18 0.72
C GLY A 70 -4.75 1.03 -0.52
N THR A 71 -5.71 1.94 -0.45
CA THR A 71 -6.05 2.86 -1.55
C THR A 71 -5.43 4.24 -1.33
N THR A 72 -5.37 4.72 -0.08
CA THR A 72 -4.95 6.10 0.24
C THR A 72 -3.63 6.21 0.98
N GLY A 73 -3.07 5.10 1.49
CA GLY A 73 -1.87 5.11 2.34
C GLY A 73 -2.10 5.67 3.74
N LYS A 74 -3.34 6.00 4.10
CA LYS A 74 -3.64 6.60 5.40
C LYS A 74 -3.40 5.59 6.52
N VAL A 75 -2.47 5.92 7.42
CA VAL A 75 -2.18 5.15 8.64
C VAL A 75 -3.18 5.51 9.75
N LYS A 76 -3.83 4.50 10.32
CA LYS A 76 -4.69 4.60 11.50
C LYS A 76 -4.12 3.80 12.66
#